data_AF-A0A4S4KIH8-F1
#
_entry.id   AF-A0A4S4KIH8-F1
#
_cell.length_a   1.000
_cell.length_b   1.000
_cell.length_c   1.000
_cell.angle_alpha   90.00
_cell.angle_beta   90.00
_cell.angle_gamma   90.00
#
_symmetry.space_group_name_H-M   'P 1'
#
loop_
_entity.id
_entity.type
_entity.pdbx_description
1 polymer ?
#
loop_
_entity_poly.entity_id
_entity_poly.type
_entity_poly.pdbx_seq_one_letter_code
_entity_poly.pdbx_strand_id
1 'polypeptide(L)'
;MSAWFASKRRISIALEKWRAIQRGKPYTSPDFRFDDSMPLVLTHGDISLNNVRIGTDGTVWLLDWGRAGVYPRWFEYAAMMTYKDFLGQTPRSWLRLAPFVAGWYKSQNHFMTRIRPAFTYFALQDPDPDATD
;
A
#
# COMPACT_ATOMS: atom_id res chain seq x y z
N MET A 1 13.15 -0.03 -7.00
CA MET A 1 11.84 -0.05 -6.32
C MET A 1 10.68 -0.29 -7.29
N SER A 2 10.55 0.50 -8.37
CA SER A 2 9.42 0.39 -9.33
C SER A 2 9.25 -1.01 -9.94
N ALA A 3 10.34 -1.71 -10.28
CA ALA A 3 10.28 -3.07 -10.84
C ALA A 3 9.60 -4.09 -9.91
N TRP A 4 9.85 -3.98 -8.60
CA TRP A 4 9.22 -4.84 -7.60
C TRP A 4 7.71 -4.61 -7.53
N PHE A 5 7.29 -3.34 -7.48
CA PHE A 5 5.87 -2.97 -7.52
C PHE A 5 5.19 -3.35 -8.84
N ALA A 6 5.91 -3.28 -9.96
CA ALA A 6 5.43 -3.73 -11.26
C ALA A 6 5.20 -5.25 -11.30
N SER A 7 6.07 -6.06 -10.66
CA SER A 7 5.84 -7.49 -10.48
C SER A 7 4.61 -7.76 -9.61
N LYS A 8 4.49 -7.10 -8.45
CA LYS A 8 3.29 -7.25 -7.59
C LYS A 8 2.00 -6.85 -8.30
N ARG A 9 2.04 -5.80 -9.12
CA ARG A 9 0.92 -5.43 -10.01
C ARG A 9 0.57 -6.55 -10.99
N ARG A 10 1.55 -7.17 -11.66
CA ARG A 10 1.32 -8.27 -12.61
C ARG A 10 0.62 -9.46 -11.94
N ILE A 11 1.10 -9.87 -10.77
CA ILE A 11 0.45 -10.93 -9.96
C ILE A 11 -0.99 -10.55 -9.61
N SER A 12 -1.23 -9.32 -9.14
CA SER A 12 -2.61 -8.88 -8.85
C SER A 12 -3.52 -8.90 -10.07
N ILE A 13 -3.04 -8.48 -11.25
CA ILE A 13 -3.81 -8.56 -12.49
C ILE A 13 -4.13 -10.02 -12.85
N ALA A 14 -3.15 -10.94 -12.71
CA ALA A 14 -3.38 -12.36 -12.96
C ALA A 14 -4.45 -12.93 -12.02
N LEU A 15 -4.40 -12.59 -10.73
CA LEU A 15 -5.41 -12.99 -9.73
C LEU A 15 -6.79 -12.39 -10.05
N GLU A 16 -6.86 -11.12 -10.46
CA GLU A 16 -8.13 -10.49 -10.87
C GLU A 16 -8.73 -11.18 -12.11
N LYS A 17 -7.90 -11.50 -13.12
CA LYS A 17 -8.32 -12.24 -14.32
C LYS A 17 -8.82 -13.64 -13.98
N TRP A 18 -8.08 -14.38 -13.17
CA TRP A 18 -8.48 -15.72 -12.71
C TRP A 18 -9.84 -15.67 -12.01
N ARG A 19 -10.05 -14.71 -11.10
CA ARG A 19 -11.35 -14.51 -10.43
C ARG A 19 -12.48 -14.16 -11.40
N ALA A 20 -12.20 -13.42 -12.47
CA ALA A 20 -13.20 -13.07 -13.49
C ALA A 20 -13.64 -14.31 -14.28
N ILE A 21 -12.69 -15.14 -14.71
CA ILE A 21 -12.94 -16.42 -15.39
C ILE A 21 -13.80 -17.34 -14.52
N GLN A 22 -13.44 -17.52 -13.25
CA GLN A 22 -14.20 -18.35 -12.30
C GLN A 22 -15.66 -17.88 -12.10
N ARG A 23 -15.94 -16.60 -12.37
CA ARG A 23 -17.27 -15.99 -12.26
C ARG A 23 -18.00 -15.91 -13.61
N GLY A 24 -17.42 -16.40 -14.70
CA GLY A 24 -17.98 -16.28 -16.04
C GLY A 24 -18.11 -14.82 -16.53
N LYS A 25 -17.24 -13.92 -16.06
CA LYS A 25 -17.29 -12.48 -16.41
C LYS A 25 -16.02 -12.06 -17.15
N PRO A 26 -16.12 -11.12 -18.11
CA PRO A 26 -14.94 -10.53 -18.74
C PRO A 26 -14.15 -9.69 -17.72
N TYR A 27 -12.82 -9.67 -17.86
CA TYR A 27 -11.95 -8.77 -17.10
C TYR A 27 -11.97 -7.37 -17.72
N THR A 28 -12.46 -6.37 -16.98
CA THR A 28 -12.64 -4.98 -17.46
C THR A 28 -12.01 -3.93 -16.56
N SER A 29 -11.19 -4.35 -15.57
CA SER A 29 -10.62 -3.40 -14.62
C SER A 29 -9.63 -2.46 -15.30
N PRO A 30 -9.67 -1.15 -15.00
CA PRO A 30 -8.77 -0.18 -15.59
C PRO A 30 -7.32 -0.45 -15.18
N ASP A 31 -6.39 -0.03 -16.03
CA ASP A 31 -4.97 -0.06 -15.70
C ASP A 31 -4.67 0.84 -14.48
N PHE A 32 -3.70 0.44 -13.68
CA PHE A 32 -3.22 1.10 -12.47
C PHE A 32 -1.72 0.82 -12.38
N ARG A 33 -0.91 1.86 -12.20
CA ARG A 33 0.56 1.75 -12.19
C ARG A 33 1.15 2.32 -10.91
N PHE A 34 2.36 1.86 -10.59
CA PHE A 34 3.15 2.46 -9.53
C PHE A 34 3.54 3.87 -9.96
N ASP A 35 3.31 4.86 -9.09
CA ASP A 35 3.68 6.25 -9.34
C ASP A 35 5.07 6.51 -8.77
N ASP A 36 6.07 6.56 -9.64
CA ASP A 36 7.47 6.89 -9.32
C ASP A 36 7.86 8.32 -9.70
N SER A 37 6.88 9.18 -10.00
CA SER A 37 7.14 10.60 -10.34
C SER A 37 7.54 11.45 -9.14
N MET A 38 7.31 10.95 -7.92
CA MET A 38 7.52 11.68 -6.67
C MET A 38 8.89 11.38 -6.07
N PRO A 39 9.51 12.34 -5.36
CA PRO A 39 10.82 12.14 -4.75
C PRO A 39 10.78 11.01 -3.71
N LEU A 40 11.88 10.28 -3.64
CA LEU A 40 12.13 9.31 -2.60
C LEU A 40 12.52 10.02 -1.31
N VAL A 41 11.85 9.67 -0.22
CA VAL A 41 12.08 10.23 1.12
C VAL A 41 12.10 9.10 2.14
N LEU A 42 12.71 9.35 3.30
CA LEU A 42 12.54 8.45 4.44
C LEU A 42 11.08 8.53 4.91
N THR A 43 10.36 7.43 4.77
CA THR A 43 9.03 7.23 5.34
C THR A 43 9.15 6.34 6.56
N HIS A 44 8.33 6.60 7.58
CA HIS A 44 8.19 5.77 8.77
C HIS A 44 7.47 4.45 8.46
N GLY A 45 6.42 4.49 7.62
CA GLY A 45 5.69 3.29 7.19
C GLY A 45 4.78 2.66 8.26
N ASP A 46 4.67 3.29 9.43
CA ASP A 46 3.86 2.81 10.55
C ASP A 46 3.44 3.92 11.53
N ILE A 47 2.90 5.03 11.00
CA ILE A 47 2.35 6.10 11.85
C ILE A 47 0.96 5.68 12.36
N SER A 48 0.97 4.77 13.33
CA SER A 48 -0.21 4.30 14.08
C SER A 48 -0.33 5.01 15.43
N LEU A 49 -1.51 4.95 16.05
CA LEU A 49 -1.71 5.50 17.40
C LEU A 49 -0.79 4.90 18.47
N ASN A 50 -0.29 3.68 18.26
CA ASN A 50 0.61 3.01 19.20
C ASN A 50 2.04 3.57 19.15
N ASN A 51 2.39 4.16 18.00
CA ASN A 51 3.73 4.62 17.65
C ASN A 51 3.89 6.14 17.75
N VAL A 52 2.88 6.86 18.22
CA VAL A 52 2.93 8.30 18.45
C VAL A 52 2.75 8.61 19.93
N ARG A 53 3.70 9.34 20.52
CA ARG A 53 3.61 9.85 21.90
C ARG A 53 3.73 11.36 21.92
N ILE A 54 2.98 11.99 22.81
CA ILE A 54 3.02 13.43 23.05
C ILE A 54 3.68 13.64 24.41
N GLY A 55 4.81 14.34 24.43
CA GLY A 55 5.49 14.77 25.65
C GLY A 55 4.65 15.79 26.41
N THR A 56 4.94 15.99 27.70
CA THR A 56 4.28 17.01 28.53
C THR A 56 4.51 18.43 28.03
N ASP A 57 5.53 18.63 27.21
CA ASP A 57 5.91 19.87 26.52
C ASP A 57 5.26 20.02 25.13
N GLY A 58 4.45 19.04 24.70
CA GLY A 58 3.84 19.02 23.36
C GLY A 58 4.73 18.43 22.27
N THR A 59 5.94 17.97 22.59
CA THR A 59 6.83 17.32 21.60
C THR A 59 6.22 16.02 21.11
N VAL A 60 6.20 15.83 19.78
CA VAL A 60 5.72 14.59 19.15
C VAL A 60 6.88 13.63 18.96
N TRP A 61 6.75 12.43 19.53
CA TRP A 61 7.72 11.35 19.40
C TRP A 61 7.15 10.25 18.51
N LEU A 62 7.89 9.89 17.46
CA LEU A 62 7.62 8.74 16.61
C LEU A 62 8.46 7.55 17.08
N LEU A 63 7.79 6.43 17.34
CA LEU A 63 8.38 5.19 17.82
C LEU A 63 8.30 4.11 16.73
N ASP A 64 9.11 3.06 16.87
CA ASP A 64 9.07 1.87 16.01
C ASP A 64 9.29 2.16 14.51
N TRP A 65 10.56 2.41 14.18
CA TRP A 65 11.02 2.61 12.82
C TRP A 65 11.26 1.30 12.06
N GLY A 66 10.81 0.14 12.56
CA GLY A 66 11.07 -1.17 11.95
C GLY A 66 10.48 -1.34 10.54
N ARG A 67 9.47 -0.54 10.20
CA ARG A 67 8.86 -0.49 8.85
C ARG A 67 9.35 0.67 7.99
N ALA A 68 10.29 1.46 8.49
CA ALA A 68 10.77 2.63 7.80
C ALA A 68 11.60 2.25 6.57
N GLY A 69 11.68 3.18 5.62
CA GLY A 69 12.53 3.02 4.45
C GLY A 69 12.41 4.19 3.49
N VAL A 70 13.12 4.10 2.37
CA VAL A 70 13.18 5.16 1.36
C VAL A 70 12.18 4.88 0.25
N TYR A 71 11.02 5.53 0.29
CA TYR A 71 9.91 5.32 -0.65
C TYR A 71 9.43 6.64 -1.24
N PRO A 72 8.65 6.65 -2.34
CA PRO A 72 7.98 7.85 -2.80
C PRO A 72 7.14 8.46 -1.67
N ARG A 73 7.14 9.79 -1.53
CA ARG A 73 6.48 10.46 -0.39
C ARG A 73 5.01 10.06 -0.12
N TRP A 74 4.28 9.65 -1.16
CA TRP A 74 2.89 9.21 -1.03
C TRP A 74 2.72 7.91 -0.25
N PHE A 75 3.81 7.15 -0.09
CA PHE A 75 3.81 5.84 0.55
C PHE A 75 3.43 5.92 2.03
N GLU A 76 3.80 7.01 2.72
CA GLU A 76 3.42 7.23 4.12
C GLU A 76 1.89 7.32 4.28
N TYR A 77 1.21 8.03 3.36
CA TYR A 77 -0.25 8.10 3.36
C TYR A 77 -0.87 6.72 3.16
N ALA A 78 -0.35 5.93 2.20
CA ALA A 78 -0.86 4.58 1.97
C ALA A 78 -0.63 3.63 3.17
N ALA A 79 0.50 3.77 3.87
CA ALA A 79 0.78 3.03 5.09
C ALA A 79 -0.23 3.36 6.20
N MET A 80 -0.49 4.66 6.46
CA MET A 80 -1.51 5.08 7.42
C MET A 80 -2.91 4.56 7.05
N MET A 81 -3.26 4.56 5.75
CA MET A 81 -4.58 4.13 5.28
C MET A 81 -4.78 2.61 5.33
N THR A 82 -3.70 1.81 5.39
CA THR A 82 -3.77 0.34 5.55
C THR A 82 -4.50 -0.06 6.83
N TYR A 83 -4.44 0.78 7.87
CA TYR A 83 -5.15 0.60 9.14
C TYR A 83 -6.67 0.68 9.06
N LYS A 84 -7.22 1.16 7.93
CA LYS A 84 -8.66 1.12 7.67
C LYS A 84 -9.19 -0.31 7.61
N ASP A 85 -8.40 -1.23 7.05
CA ASP A 85 -8.86 -2.56 6.66
C ASP A 85 -8.43 -3.67 7.63
N PHE A 86 -7.49 -3.39 8.53
CA PHE A 86 -6.81 -4.46 9.28
C PHE A 86 -7.45 -4.84 10.62
N LEU A 87 -8.18 -3.95 11.31
CA LEU A 87 -8.55 -4.24 12.70
C LEU A 87 -9.92 -3.74 13.19
N GLY A 88 -10.62 -2.86 12.47
CA GLY A 88 -11.83 -2.21 13.02
C GLY A 88 -11.60 -1.38 14.31
N GLN A 89 -10.39 -1.41 14.87
CA GLN A 89 -9.97 -0.77 16.11
C GLN A 89 -9.37 0.61 15.87
N THR A 90 -8.99 0.95 14.64
CA THR A 90 -8.43 2.27 14.32
C THR A 90 -9.54 3.32 14.37
N PRO A 91 -9.44 4.32 15.27
CA PRO A 91 -10.43 5.39 15.33
C PRO A 91 -10.50 6.14 14.00
N ARG A 92 -11.72 6.42 13.53
CA ARG A 92 -11.94 7.18 12.29
C ARG A 92 -11.29 8.57 12.34
N SER A 93 -11.18 9.17 13.52
CA SER A 93 -10.46 10.43 13.74
C SER A 93 -8.99 10.33 13.33
N TRP A 94 -8.32 9.22 13.63
CA TRP A 94 -6.93 9.00 13.22
C TRP A 94 -6.79 8.95 11.71
N LEU A 95 -7.65 8.18 11.03
CA LEU A 95 -7.64 8.08 9.58
C LEU A 95 -7.96 9.42 8.89
N ARG A 96 -8.78 10.27 9.52
CA ARG A 96 -9.07 11.63 9.01
C ARG A 96 -7.85 12.55 9.09
N LEU A 97 -6.89 12.29 9.99
CA LEU A 97 -5.66 13.07 10.10
C LEU A 97 -4.59 12.66 9.08
N ALA A 98 -4.68 11.46 8.49
CA ALA A 98 -3.67 10.97 7.54
C ALA A 98 -3.30 11.97 6.43
N PRO A 99 -4.25 12.70 5.80
CA PRO A 99 -3.87 13.69 4.79
C PRO A 99 -3.17 14.94 5.32
N PHE A 100 -3.44 15.31 6.58
CA PHE A 100 -2.71 16.39 7.23
C PHE A 100 -1.27 15.97 7.53
N VAL A 101 -1.08 14.74 8.01
CA VAL A 101 0.25 14.21 8.37
C VAL A 101 1.11 13.91 7.14
N ALA A 102 0.54 13.21 6.15
CA ALA A 102 1.30 12.59 5.07
C ALA A 102 0.93 13.12 3.67
N GLY A 103 -0.02 14.06 3.55
CA GLY A 103 -0.55 14.53 2.28
C GLY A 103 -1.68 13.65 1.72
N TRP A 104 -2.39 14.16 0.70
CA TRP A 104 -3.57 13.50 0.14
C TRP A 104 -3.24 12.70 -1.13
N TYR A 105 -3.14 11.38 -1.01
CA TYR A 105 -2.68 10.48 -2.10
C TYR A 105 -3.65 9.32 -2.38
N LYS A 106 -4.91 9.65 -2.70
CA LYS A 106 -5.97 8.65 -2.90
C LYS A 106 -5.72 7.68 -4.06
N SER A 107 -5.20 8.15 -5.19
CA SER A 107 -4.92 7.30 -6.35
C SER A 107 -3.79 6.31 -6.07
N GLN A 108 -2.71 6.77 -5.42
CA GLN A 108 -1.60 5.90 -5.03
C GLN A 108 -1.99 4.93 -3.91
N ASN A 109 -2.82 5.36 -2.96
CA ASN A 109 -3.41 4.44 -1.99
C ASN A 109 -4.31 3.40 -2.68
N HIS A 110 -5.09 3.78 -3.70
CA HIS A 110 -5.89 2.82 -4.47
C HIS A 110 -4.98 1.78 -5.16
N PHE A 111 -3.86 2.20 -5.74
CA PHE A 111 -2.83 1.28 -6.25
C PHE A 111 -2.40 0.28 -5.17
N MET A 112 -2.01 0.76 -3.97
CA MET A 112 -1.59 -0.10 -2.85
C MET A 112 -2.67 -1.09 -2.43
N THR A 113 -3.94 -0.66 -2.36
CA THR A 113 -5.04 -1.57 -2.01
C THR A 113 -5.26 -2.66 -3.07
N ARG A 114 -5.08 -2.35 -4.36
CA ARG A 114 -5.22 -3.33 -5.45
C ARG A 114 -4.07 -4.33 -5.50
N ILE A 115 -2.85 -3.90 -5.15
CA ILE A 115 -1.71 -4.83 -5.09
C ILE A 115 -1.65 -5.65 -3.79
N ARG A 116 -2.46 -5.31 -2.77
CA ARG A 116 -2.49 -6.00 -1.45
C ARG A 116 -2.55 -7.54 -1.53
N PRO A 117 -3.39 -8.16 -2.38
CA PRO A 117 -3.43 -9.63 -2.48
C PRO A 117 -2.07 -10.24 -2.86
N ALA A 118 -1.28 -9.58 -3.70
CA ALA A 118 0.05 -10.04 -4.10
C ALA A 118 1.10 -10.02 -2.97
N PHE A 119 0.80 -9.34 -1.85
CA PHE A 119 1.61 -9.44 -0.62
C PHE A 119 1.23 -10.68 0.20
N THR A 120 -0.01 -11.15 0.16
CA THR A 120 -0.43 -12.34 0.92
C THR A 120 0.09 -13.63 0.28
N TYR A 121 0.32 -13.64 -1.04
CA TYR A 121 0.85 -14.79 -1.78
C TYR A 121 2.35 -14.64 -2.06
N PHE A 122 3.18 -14.56 -1.01
CA PHE A 122 4.65 -14.46 -1.16
C PHE A 122 5.28 -15.60 -1.97
N ALA A 123 4.60 -16.74 -2.07
CA ALA A 123 5.04 -17.90 -2.85
C ALA A 123 4.77 -17.81 -4.36
N LEU A 124 3.90 -16.88 -4.81
CA LEU A 124 3.65 -16.68 -6.23
C LEU A 124 4.74 -15.77 -6.79
N GLN A 125 5.64 -16.37 -7.57
CA GLN A 125 6.55 -15.61 -8.43
C GLN A 125 5.79 -15.08 -9.64
N ASP A 126 6.42 -14.19 -10.42
CA ASP A 126 5.85 -13.83 -11.73
C ASP A 126 5.55 -15.12 -12.50
N PRO A 127 4.38 -15.23 -13.15
CA PRO A 127 4.15 -16.34 -14.07
C PRO A 127 5.27 -16.32 -15.11
N ASP A 128 5.93 -17.46 -15.28
CA ASP A 128 6.99 -17.64 -16.28
C ASP A 128 6.44 -17.21 -17.65
N PRO A 129 7.02 -16.20 -18.31
CA PRO A 129 6.56 -15.77 -19.61
C PRO A 129 6.65 -16.87 -20.68
N ASP A 130 7.42 -17.93 -20.44
CA ASP A 130 7.67 -19.04 -21.36
C ASP A 130 6.94 -20.34 -20.96
N ALA A 131 6.06 -20.32 -19.96
CA ALA A 131 5.18 -21.46 -19.66
C ALA A 131 4.07 -21.58 -20.71
N THR A 132 4.41 -22.16 -21.86
CA THR A 132 3.44 -22.68 -22.84
C THR A 132 2.97 -24.08 -22.42
N ASP A 133 1.66 -24.33 -22.52
CA ASP A 133 1.04 -25.66 -22.50
C ASP A 133 1.58 -26.59 -23.60
#